data_AF-A0A7C1F6E3-F1
#
_entry.id   AF-A0A7C1F6E3-F1
#
_cell.length_a   1.000
_cell.length_b   1.000
_cell.length_c   1.000
_cell.angle_alpha   90.00
_cell.angle_beta   90.00
_cell.angle_gamma   90.00
#
_symmetry.space_group_name_H-M   'P 1'
#
loop_
_entity.id
_entity.type
_entity.pdbx_description
1 polymer ?
#
loop_
_entity_poly.entity_id
_entity_poly.type
_entity_poly.pdbx_seq_one_letter_code
_entity_poly.pdbx_strand_id
1 'polypeptide(L)' 'MSIELMMEEIRALPVSERKKLIRLIVDSLPDDGEHQQTRTRSITELRGLGKEIWEGIDAKEYVNQLRDEWSHRP' A
#
# COMPACT_ATOMS: atom_id res chain seq x y z
N MET A 1 -1.98 8.53 -24.57
CA MET A 1 -1.45 7.42 -25.39
C MET A 1 -2.66 6.65 -25.90
N SER A 2 -2.90 6.57 -27.22
CA SER A 2 -4.06 5.83 -27.77
C SER A 2 -3.78 4.33 -27.72
N ILE A 3 -4.81 3.52 -27.42
CA ILE A 3 -4.74 2.04 -27.47
C ILE A 3 -4.30 1.59 -28.87
N GLU A 4 -4.67 2.34 -29.91
CA GLU A 4 -4.31 2.05 -31.30
C GLU A 4 -2.79 2.11 -31.54
N LEU A 5 -2.09 3.05 -30.90
CA LEU A 5 -0.64 3.18 -31.01
C LEU A 5 0.08 2.03 -30.29
N MET A 6 -0.44 1.61 -29.13
CA MET A 6 0.09 0.45 -28.39
C MET A 6 -0.07 -0.86 -29.17
N MET A 7 -1.17 -0.99 -29.94
CA MET A 7 -1.43 -2.21 -30.71
C MET A 7 -0.41 -2.42 -31.84
N GLU A 8 0.07 -1.34 -32.46
CA GLU A 8 1.13 -1.44 -33.48
C GLU A 8 2.45 -1.92 -32.86
N GLU A 9 2.82 -1.42 -31.68
CA GLU A 9 4.01 -1.87 -30.96
C GLU A 9 3.89 -3.33 -30.52
N ILE A 10 2.73 -3.73 -30.00
CA ILE A 10 2.46 -5.11 -29.54
C ILE A 10 2.50 -6.10 -30.72
N ARG A 11 2.05 -5.70 -31.92
CA ARG A 11 2.09 -6.53 -33.13
C ARG A 11 3.51 -6.79 -33.61
N ALA A 12 4.43 -5.84 -33.41
CA ALA A 12 5.84 -5.99 -33.75
C ALA A 12 6.57 -7.00 -32.83
N LEU A 13 6.00 -7.34 -31.66
CA LEU A 13 6.60 -8.29 -30.73
C LEU A 13 6.50 -9.75 -31.21
N PRO A 14 7.52 -10.57 -30.93
CA PRO A 14 7.45 -12.02 -31.08
C PRO A 14 6.22 -12.62 -30.38
N VAL A 15 5.69 -13.71 -30.93
CA VAL A 15 4.49 -14.38 -30.39
C VAL A 15 4.68 -14.81 -28.91
N SER A 16 5.89 -15.20 -28.53
CA SER A 16 6.25 -15.56 -27.15
C SER A 16 6.11 -14.38 -26.18
N GLU A 17 6.53 -13.18 -26.59
CA GLU A 17 6.46 -11.97 -25.78
C GLU A 17 5.01 -11.48 -25.66
N ARG A 18 4.23 -11.57 -26.74
CA ARG A 18 2.78 -11.30 -26.69
C ARG A 18 2.06 -12.22 -25.70
N LYS A 19 2.40 -13.52 -25.68
CA LYS A 19 1.84 -14.48 -24.71
C LYS A 19 2.23 -14.11 -23.27
N LYS A 20 3.47 -13.67 -23.04
CA LYS A 20 3.92 -13.21 -21.72
C LYS A 20 3.17 -11.96 -21.28
N LEU A 21 2.95 -11.01 -22.20
CA LEU A 21 2.19 -9.79 -21.94
C LEU A 21 0.74 -10.09 -21.54
N ILE A 22 0.06 -10.99 -22.27
CA ILE A 22 -1.31 -11.41 -21.93
C ILE A 22 -1.37 -11.97 -20.52
N ARG A 23 -0.42 -12.83 -20.14
CA ARG A 23 -0.35 -13.39 -18.79
C ARG A 23 -0.19 -12.30 -17.73
N LEU A 24 0.74 -11.36 -17.94
CA LEU A 24 0.95 -10.25 -17.00
C LEU A 24 -0.30 -9.36 -16.85
N ILE A 25 -1.02 -9.12 -17.95
CA ILE A 25 -2.26 -8.35 -17.91
C ILE A 25 -3.29 -9.11 -17.06
N VAL A 26 -3.54 -10.38 -17.36
CA VAL A 26 -4.50 -11.21 -16.61
C VAL A 26 -4.13 -11.28 -15.12
N ASP A 27 -2.86 -11.47 -14.78
CA ASP A 27 -2.37 -11.52 -13.40
C ASP A 27 -2.51 -10.16 -12.67
N SER A 28 -2.59 -9.05 -13.42
CA SER A 28 -2.73 -7.69 -12.88
C SER A 28 -4.18 -7.21 -12.79
N LEU A 29 -5.11 -7.92 -13.42
CA LEU A 29 -6.53 -7.61 -13.30
C LEU A 29 -6.96 -7.97 -11.88
N PRO A 30 -7.62 -7.07 -11.14
CA PRO A 30 -8.25 -7.44 -9.89
C PRO A 30 -9.28 -8.52 -10.17
N ASP A 31 -9.42 -9.49 -9.26
CA ASP A 31 -10.56 -10.41 -9.31
C ASP A 31 -11.85 -9.57 -9.36
N ASP A 32 -12.83 -9.95 -10.17
CA ASP A 32 -14.09 -9.18 -10.33
C ASP A 32 -14.86 -8.99 -8.98
N GLY A 33 -14.43 -9.66 -7.91
CA GLY A 33 -14.91 -9.49 -6.53
C GLY A 33 -14.08 -8.53 -5.66
N GLU A 34 -12.89 -8.12 -6.08
CA GLU A 34 -12.06 -7.12 -5.42
C GLU A 34 -12.23 -5.77 -6.11
N HIS A 35 -13.47 -5.31 -6.19
CA HIS A 35 -13.67 -3.88 -6.08
C HIS A 35 -12.87 -3.43 -4.86
N GLN A 36 -11.89 -2.57 -5.12
CA GLN A 36 -11.35 -1.63 -4.16
C GLN A 36 -12.53 -0.82 -3.60
N GLN A 37 -13.33 -1.45 -2.74
CA GLN A 37 -13.92 -0.74 -1.64
C GLN A 37 -12.70 -0.17 -0.95
N THR A 38 -12.46 1.12 -1.15
CA THR A 38 -11.76 1.94 -0.19
C THR A 38 -12.58 1.79 1.08
N ARG A 39 -12.38 0.66 1.78
CA ARG A 39 -13.08 0.34 3.01
C ARG A 39 -12.71 1.50 3.89
N THR A 40 -13.69 2.33 4.22
CA THR A 40 -13.49 3.49 5.08
C THR A 40 -12.89 2.94 6.37
N ARG A 41 -11.57 3.02 6.50
CA ARG A 41 -10.85 2.41 7.61
C ARG A 41 -11.22 3.20 8.84
N SER A 42 -11.72 2.52 9.86
CA SER A 42 -11.96 3.17 11.13
C SER A 42 -10.67 3.22 11.93
N ILE A 43 -10.35 4.37 12.53
CA ILE A 43 -9.21 4.47 13.45
C ILE A 43 -9.34 3.51 14.65
N THR A 44 -10.56 3.04 14.96
CA THR A 44 -10.79 2.03 15.99
C THR A 44 -10.24 0.65 15.65
N GLU A 45 -9.93 0.37 14.39
CA GLU A 45 -9.24 -0.86 13.97
C GLU A 45 -7.85 -0.99 14.60
N LEU A 46 -7.24 0.13 15.01
CA LEU A 46 -5.93 0.15 15.66
C LEU A 46 -6.00 -0.05 17.18
N ARG A 47 -7.21 -0.10 17.77
CA ARG A 47 -7.39 -0.22 19.22
C ARG A 47 -6.79 -1.53 19.71
N GLY A 48 -5.80 -1.45 20.60
CA GLY A 48 -5.22 -2.61 21.27
C GLY A 48 -4.05 -3.27 20.52
N LEU A 49 -3.80 -2.92 19.26
CA LEU A 49 -2.67 -3.47 18.48
C LEU A 49 -1.30 -3.15 19.10
N GLY A 50 -1.19 -2.06 19.85
CA GLY A 50 0.04 -1.68 20.52
C GLY A 50 0.22 -2.23 21.94
N LYS A 51 -0.76 -2.96 22.50
CA LYS A 51 -0.78 -3.28 23.95
C LYS A 51 0.52 -3.92 24.44
N GLU A 52 1.01 -4.92 23.71
CA GLU A 52 2.23 -5.67 24.05
C GLU A 52 3.50 -4.84 23.85
N ILE A 53 3.49 -3.90 22.89
CA ILE A 53 4.62 -2.99 22.63
C ILE A 53 4.81 -2.00 23.79
N TRP A 54 3.72 -1.60 24.43
CA TRP A 54 3.73 -0.66 25.56
C TRP A 54 3.87 -1.35 26.93
N GLU A 55 4.00 -2.67 26.97
CA GLU A 55 4.14 -3.40 28.23
C GLU A 55 5.46 -3.04 28.92
N GLY A 56 5.38 -2.66 30.20
CA GLY A 56 6.55 -2.23 30.98
C GLY A 56 7.07 -0.83 30.68
N ILE A 57 6.46 -0.09 29.73
CA ILE A 57 6.80 1.31 29.47
C ILE A 57 5.97 2.22 30.38
N ASP A 58 6.63 3.08 31.16
CA ASP A 58 5.95 4.12 31.90
C ASP A 58 5.47 5.23 30.94
N ALA A 59 4.15 5.34 30.79
CA ALA A 59 3.53 6.27 29.86
C ALA A 59 3.84 7.74 30.21
N LYS A 60 4.03 8.06 31.49
CA LYS A 60 4.30 9.43 31.94
C LYS A 60 5.73 9.83 31.62
N GLU A 61 6.69 8.96 31.89
CA GLU A 61 8.09 9.15 31.55
C GLU A 61 8.28 9.30 30.04
N TYR A 62 7.68 8.39 29.25
CA TYR A 62 7.75 8.43 27.80
C TYR A 62 7.22 9.76 27.22
N VAL A 63 6.07 10.25 27.72
CA VAL A 63 5.51 11.54 27.28
C VAL A 63 6.39 12.72 27.69
N ASN A 64 7.04 12.67 28.86
CA ASN A 64 7.94 13.73 29.28
C ASN A 64 9.17 13.80 28.36
N GLN A 65 9.79 12.66 28.03
CA GLN A 65 10.93 12.60 27.10
C GLN A 65 10.57 13.20 25.73
N LEU A 66 9.40 12.84 25.18
CA LEU A 66 8.92 13.43 23.93
C LEU A 66 8.70 14.95 24.02
N ARG A 67 8.25 15.49 25.15
CA ARG A 67 8.05 16.95 25.31
C ARG A 67 9.37 17.70 25.42
N ASP A 68 10.34 17.09 26.07
CA ASP A 68 11.68 17.65 26.20
C ASP A 68 12.34 17.76 24.82
N GLU A 69 12.17 16.76 23.94
CA GLU A 69 12.66 16.82 22.55
C GLU A 69 12.13 18.04 21.76
N TRP A 70 10.88 18.46 22.01
CA TRP A 70 10.27 19.60 21.33
C TRP A 70 10.71 20.94 21.91
N SER A 71 11.09 20.95 23.19
CA SER A 71 11.56 22.16 23.88
C SER A 71 12.97 22.59 23.44
N HIS A 72 13.74 21.67 22.84
CA HIS A 72 15.08 21.91 22.33
C HIS A 72 15.12 22.11 20.80
N ARG A 73 13.96 22.27 20.16
CA ARG A 73 13.86 22.53 18.73
C ARG A 73 14.02 24.05 18.47
N PRO A 74 14.91 24.48 17.55
CA PRO A 74 15.11 25.90 17.24
C PRO A 74 13.89 26.56 16.60
#